data_AF-X1STK9-F1
#
_entry.id   AF-X1STK9-F1
#
_cell.length_a   1.000
_cell.length_b   1.000
_cell.length_c   1.000
_cell.angle_alpha   90.00
_cell.angle_beta   90.00
_cell.angle_gamma   90.00
#
_symmetry.space_group_name_H-M   'P 1'
#
loop_
_entity.id
_entity.type
_entity.pdbx_description
1 polymer ?
#
loop_
_entity_poly.entity_id
_entity_poly.type
_entity_poly.pdbx_seq_one_letter_code
_entity_poly.pdbx_strand_id
1 'polypeptide(L)'
;SYLCPADFTSISSLISVDELESALSDIPGTKVVILDTCHSGGFIGKGGMIISEEGLVSFNDEVINAFSQAEYKGLLTTNQYKVLASCHYHQSSWGIYPTVPGAFDPYGVFTMGLCEGCGYYGNYPADNNIDNKVSLQEAYLYVRDWVVKFIVQYPYLNVIQDVQVYPNSQL
;
A
#
# COMPACT_ATOMS: atom_id res chain seq x y z
N SER A 1 -4.98 -9.33 -2.74
CA SER A 1 -3.84 -8.86 -3.53
C SER A 1 -2.77 -9.93 -3.59
N TYR A 2 -1.89 -9.88 -4.57
CA TYR A 2 -0.79 -10.82 -4.74
C TYR A 2 0.45 -10.07 -5.23
N LEU A 3 1.63 -10.54 -4.86
CA LEU A 3 2.89 -10.08 -5.45
C LEU A 3 3.28 -11.02 -6.59
N CYS A 4 3.73 -10.43 -7.70
CA CYS A 4 4.25 -11.16 -8.84
C CYS A 4 5.78 -11.25 -8.69
N PRO A 5 6.35 -12.44 -8.48
CA PRO A 5 7.80 -12.57 -8.35
C PRO A 5 8.48 -12.46 -9.72
N ALA A 6 9.79 -12.19 -9.72
CA ALA A 6 10.55 -12.00 -10.95
C ALA A 6 10.63 -13.26 -11.83
N ASP A 7 10.50 -14.44 -11.22
CA ASP A 7 10.47 -15.76 -11.84
C ASP A 7 9.03 -16.27 -12.05
N PHE A 8 8.05 -15.36 -12.17
CA PHE A 8 6.66 -15.72 -12.41
C PHE A 8 6.51 -16.66 -13.62
N THR A 9 5.93 -17.83 -13.38
CA THR A 9 5.65 -18.84 -14.41
C THR A 9 4.17 -19.13 -14.56
N SER A 10 3.37 -18.96 -13.50
CA SER A 10 1.93 -19.20 -13.50
C SER A 10 1.26 -18.53 -12.30
N ILE A 11 -0.08 -18.51 -12.29
CA ILE A 11 -0.87 -17.96 -11.17
C ILE A 11 -0.51 -18.64 -9.83
N SER A 12 -0.11 -19.91 -9.84
CA SER A 12 0.27 -20.63 -8.61
C SER A 12 1.63 -20.21 -8.05
N SER A 13 2.43 -19.43 -8.78
CA SER A 13 3.68 -18.85 -8.28
C SER A 13 3.51 -17.43 -7.74
N LEU A 14 2.28 -16.90 -7.69
CA LEU A 14 2.00 -15.62 -7.06
C LEU A 14 2.10 -15.72 -5.54
N ILE A 15 2.67 -14.70 -4.91
CA ILE A 15 2.77 -14.63 -3.45
C ILE A 15 1.50 -13.98 -2.91
N SER A 16 0.73 -14.74 -2.16
CA SER A 16 -0.48 -14.26 -1.47
C SER A 16 -0.14 -13.37 -0.27
N VAL A 17 -1.16 -12.71 0.29
CA VAL A 17 -1.02 -11.94 1.52
C VAL A 17 -0.62 -12.85 2.68
N ASP A 18 -1.21 -14.04 2.75
CA ASP A 18 -0.98 -15.02 3.83
C ASP A 18 0.44 -15.58 3.79
N GLU A 19 0.96 -15.91 2.59
CA GLU A 19 2.35 -16.34 2.42
C GLU A 19 3.35 -15.25 2.79
N LEU A 20 3.06 -14.00 2.40
CA LEU A 20 3.90 -12.86 2.79
C LEU A 20 3.87 -12.64 4.31
N GLU A 21 2.70 -12.70 4.94
CA GLU A 21 2.55 -12.54 6.38
C GLU A 21 3.27 -13.67 7.13
N SER A 22 3.08 -14.92 6.72
CA SER A 22 3.76 -16.07 7.32
C SER A 22 5.28 -15.89 7.28
N ALA A 23 5.84 -15.50 6.13
CA ALA A 23 7.27 -15.24 6.00
C ALA A 23 7.77 -14.08 6.88
N LEU A 24 6.97 -13.01 7.03
CA LEU A 24 7.34 -11.87 7.87
C LEU A 24 7.11 -12.12 9.37
N SER A 25 6.21 -13.04 9.71
CA SER A 25 5.83 -13.37 11.09
C SER A 25 6.99 -14.01 11.86
N ASP A 26 7.82 -14.77 11.15
CA ASP A 26 9.04 -15.42 11.67
C ASP A 26 10.13 -14.41 12.09
N ILE A 27 10.01 -13.15 11.66
CA ILE A 27 10.95 -12.08 12.00
C ILE A 27 10.51 -11.42 13.33
N PRO A 28 11.32 -11.48 14.39
CA PRO A 28 10.98 -10.86 15.68
C PRO A 28 10.93 -9.33 15.60
N GLY A 29 10.03 -8.74 16.40
CA GLY A 29 9.93 -7.28 16.57
C GLY A 29 8.85 -6.62 15.72
N THR A 30 8.90 -5.28 15.66
CA THR A 30 7.99 -4.46 14.85
C THR A 30 8.49 -4.39 13.42
N LYS A 31 7.63 -4.73 12.46
CA LYS A 31 7.91 -4.71 11.02
C LYS A 31 7.27 -3.47 10.40
N VAL A 32 8.09 -2.66 9.72
CA VAL A 32 7.59 -1.59 8.86
C VAL A 32 7.63 -2.09 7.42
N VAL A 33 6.45 -2.23 6.79
CA VAL A 33 6.31 -2.76 5.43
C VAL A 33 5.87 -1.63 4.51
N ILE A 34 6.61 -1.41 3.42
CA ILE A 34 6.30 -0.39 2.41
C ILE A 34 6.02 -1.12 1.09
N LEU A 35 4.82 -0.91 0.53
CA LEU A 35 4.35 -1.60 -0.67
C LEU A 35 4.06 -0.58 -1.77
N ASP A 36 4.97 -0.46 -2.75
CA ASP A 36 4.72 0.27 -4.00
C ASP A 36 4.30 -0.70 -5.11
N THR A 37 3.04 -1.11 -5.08
CA THR A 37 2.49 -2.11 -6.01
C THR A 37 1.02 -1.83 -6.28
N CYS A 38 0.51 -2.26 -7.44
CA CYS A 38 -0.91 -2.21 -7.71
C CYS A 38 -1.70 -3.00 -6.67
N HIS A 39 -2.87 -2.50 -6.28
CA HIS A 39 -3.74 -3.13 -5.30
C HIS A 39 -3.11 -3.31 -3.90
N SER A 40 -2.07 -2.53 -3.55
CA SER A 40 -1.34 -2.65 -2.28
C SER A 40 -2.24 -2.54 -1.04
N GLY A 41 -3.33 -1.76 -1.10
CA GLY A 41 -4.28 -1.62 0.00
C GLY A 41 -4.98 -2.92 0.41
N GLY A 42 -4.99 -3.93 -0.46
CA GLY A 42 -5.53 -5.25 -0.13
C GLY A 42 -4.66 -6.07 0.83
N PHE A 43 -3.38 -5.71 1.04
CA PHE A 43 -2.52 -6.36 2.04
C PHE A 43 -2.83 -5.95 3.48
N ILE A 44 -3.56 -4.85 3.66
CA ILE A 44 -3.96 -4.32 4.97
C ILE A 44 -5.48 -4.37 5.19
N GLY A 45 -6.19 -5.18 4.41
CA GLY A 45 -7.65 -5.35 4.56
C GLY A 45 -8.48 -4.09 4.33
N LYS A 46 -7.88 -3.00 3.80
CA LYS A 46 -8.60 -1.75 3.50
C LYS A 46 -9.33 -1.87 2.17
N GLY A 47 -10.42 -2.62 2.20
CA GLY A 47 -11.41 -2.68 1.12
C GLY A 47 -12.81 -2.43 1.69
N GLY A 48 -13.31 -1.20 1.54
CA GLY A 48 -14.72 -0.92 1.70
C GLY A 48 -15.47 -1.50 0.51
N MET A 49 -16.09 -2.66 0.68
CA MET A 49 -17.04 -3.18 -0.30
C MET A 49 -18.32 -2.35 -0.13
N ILE A 50 -18.74 -1.58 -1.15
CA ILE A 50 -20.10 -1.03 -1.18
C ILE A 50 -21.00 -2.19 -1.58
N ILE A 51 -21.65 -2.82 -0.60
CA ILE A 51 -22.54 -3.96 -0.78
C ILE A 51 -23.99 -3.46 -0.73
N SER A 52 -24.83 -3.89 -1.66
CA SER A 52 -26.28 -3.67 -1.59
C SER A 52 -26.89 -4.45 -0.40
N GLU A 53 -28.07 -4.05 0.05
CA GLU A 53 -28.75 -4.66 1.21
C GLU A 53 -29.02 -6.16 1.04
N GLU A 54 -29.32 -6.60 -0.19
CA GLU A 54 -29.46 -8.02 -0.57
C GLU A 54 -28.11 -8.74 -0.61
N GLY A 55 -27.05 -8.03 -1.02
CA GLY A 55 -25.68 -8.54 -0.98
C GLY A 55 -25.15 -8.70 0.44
N LEU A 56 -25.64 -7.93 1.43
CA LEU A 56 -25.24 -8.03 2.84
C LEU A 56 -25.72 -9.33 3.50
N VAL A 57 -26.91 -9.81 3.14
CA VAL A 57 -27.46 -11.06 3.69
C VAL A 57 -26.69 -12.26 3.11
N SER A 58 -26.51 -12.29 1.78
CA SER A 58 -25.73 -13.35 1.12
C SER A 58 -24.26 -13.33 1.56
N PHE A 59 -23.67 -12.14 1.74
CA PHE A 59 -22.32 -11.99 2.28
C PHE A 59 -22.25 -12.48 3.72
N ASN A 60 -23.21 -12.17 4.59
CA ASN A 60 -23.22 -12.68 5.97
C ASN A 60 -23.31 -14.19 6.03
N ASP A 61 -24.15 -14.82 5.20
CA ASP A 61 -24.27 -16.28 5.18
C ASP A 61 -22.99 -16.95 4.64
N GLU A 62 -22.37 -16.37 3.62
CA GLU A 62 -21.06 -16.81 3.11
C GLU A 62 -19.93 -16.57 4.11
N VAL A 63 -19.95 -15.45 4.84
CA VAL A 63 -19.02 -15.12 5.93
C VAL A 63 -19.17 -16.15 7.05
N ILE A 64 -20.38 -16.42 7.55
CA ILE A 64 -20.56 -17.41 8.62
C ILE A 64 -20.07 -18.79 8.19
N ASN A 65 -20.31 -19.20 6.94
CA ASN A 65 -19.79 -20.46 6.40
C ASN A 65 -18.26 -20.44 6.19
N ALA A 66 -17.69 -19.32 5.73
CA ALA A 66 -16.25 -19.20 5.53
C ALA A 66 -15.51 -19.14 6.88
N PHE A 67 -15.97 -18.34 7.84
CA PHE A 67 -15.34 -18.17 9.15
C PHE A 67 -15.59 -19.35 10.11
N SER A 68 -16.56 -20.22 9.84
CA SER A 68 -16.68 -21.50 10.56
C SER A 68 -15.69 -22.57 10.08
N GLN A 69 -14.99 -22.34 8.95
CA GLN A 69 -14.00 -23.27 8.39
C GLN A 69 -12.63 -22.66 8.07
N ALA A 70 -12.44 -21.34 8.16
CA ALA A 70 -11.22 -20.67 7.74
C ALA A 70 -10.19 -20.52 8.87
N GLU A 71 -8.96 -20.94 8.61
CA GLU A 71 -7.78 -20.32 9.22
C GLU A 71 -7.79 -18.82 8.89
N TYR A 72 -7.59 -17.97 9.89
CA TYR A 72 -7.61 -16.52 9.72
C TYR A 72 -6.62 -16.10 8.63
N LYS A 73 -7.09 -15.37 7.61
CA LYS A 73 -6.19 -14.73 6.63
C LYS A 73 -5.22 -13.82 7.38
N GLY A 74 -3.92 -14.11 7.25
CA GLY A 74 -2.82 -13.33 7.80
C GLY A 74 -2.69 -12.02 7.03
N LEU A 75 -3.55 -11.05 7.31
CA LEU A 75 -3.35 -9.68 6.84
C LEU A 75 -2.16 -9.04 7.58
N LEU A 76 -1.51 -8.05 6.97
CA LEU A 76 -0.47 -7.25 7.63
C LEU A 76 -1.06 -6.21 8.59
N THR A 77 -2.00 -6.65 9.44
CA THR A 77 -2.82 -5.83 10.33
C THR A 77 -2.83 -6.33 11.78
N THR A 78 -1.81 -7.10 12.19
CA THR A 78 -1.57 -7.39 13.60
C THR A 78 -0.69 -6.28 14.20
N ASN A 79 -0.63 -6.19 15.54
CA ASN A 79 0.09 -5.13 16.26
C ASN A 79 1.60 -5.04 15.95
N GLN A 80 2.19 -6.11 15.41
CA GLN A 80 3.59 -6.16 15.00
C GLN A 80 3.87 -5.49 13.65
N TYR A 81 2.84 -5.18 12.86
CA TYR A 81 3.00 -4.55 11.54
C TYR A 81 2.63 -3.07 11.57
N LYS A 82 3.44 -2.30 10.84
CA LYS A 82 3.10 -0.96 10.40
C LYS A 82 3.30 -0.91 8.90
N VAL A 83 2.30 -0.51 8.14
CA VAL A 83 2.30 -0.66 6.68
C VAL A 83 2.00 0.66 6.00
N LEU A 84 2.75 0.97 4.95
CA LEU A 84 2.45 2.03 4.00
C LEU A 84 2.23 1.40 2.62
N ALA A 85 1.04 1.59 2.07
CA ALA A 85 0.62 1.05 0.79
C ALA A 85 0.40 2.18 -0.21
N SER A 86 0.89 2.02 -1.42
CA SER A 86 0.88 3.06 -2.46
C SER A 86 -0.50 3.44 -2.97
N CYS A 87 -1.48 2.54 -2.90
CA CYS A 87 -2.84 2.75 -3.40
C CYS A 87 -3.90 1.92 -2.63
N HIS A 88 -5.19 2.20 -2.85
CA HIS A 88 -6.29 1.31 -2.42
C HIS A 88 -6.25 -0.06 -3.13
N TYR A 89 -6.99 -1.03 -2.58
CA TYR A 89 -7.08 -2.39 -3.15
C TYR A 89 -7.64 -2.44 -4.57
N HIS A 90 -8.47 -1.47 -4.97
CA HIS A 90 -9.08 -1.41 -6.32
C HIS A 90 -8.35 -0.43 -7.26
N GLN A 91 -7.20 0.11 -6.84
CA GLN A 91 -6.42 1.08 -7.61
C GLN A 91 -5.11 0.47 -8.11
N SER A 92 -4.57 1.06 -9.17
CA SER A 92 -3.21 0.78 -9.63
C SER A 92 -2.21 1.72 -8.95
N SER A 93 -1.00 1.23 -8.69
CA SER A 93 0.13 2.12 -8.41
C SER A 93 0.78 2.52 -9.72
N TRP A 94 1.28 3.75 -9.81
CA TRP A 94 1.78 4.34 -11.04
C TRP A 94 3.29 4.53 -11.02
N GLY A 95 3.91 4.22 -12.16
CA GLY A 95 5.29 4.56 -12.48
C GLY A 95 5.37 5.53 -13.63
N ILE A 96 6.36 6.43 -13.59
CA ILE A 96 6.65 7.40 -14.65
C ILE A 96 7.87 6.92 -15.41
N TYR A 97 7.76 6.96 -16.74
CA TYR A 97 8.80 6.55 -17.67
C TYR A 97 9.17 7.73 -18.57
N PRO A 98 10.44 7.89 -18.92
CA PRO A 98 10.85 8.94 -19.84
C PRO A 98 10.32 8.67 -21.25
N THR A 99 9.75 9.69 -21.89
CA THR A 99 9.34 9.60 -23.31
C THR A 99 10.55 9.60 -24.26
N VAL A 100 11.67 10.17 -23.82
CA VAL A 100 12.96 10.15 -24.51
C VAL A 100 13.93 9.28 -23.71
N PRO A 101 14.46 8.19 -24.28
CA PRO A 101 15.41 7.32 -23.58
C PRO A 101 16.57 8.11 -22.96
N GLY A 102 16.81 7.91 -21.66
CA GLY A 102 17.89 8.56 -20.91
C GLY A 102 17.58 9.97 -20.38
N ALA A 103 16.37 10.51 -20.57
CA ALA A 103 16.00 11.81 -20.01
C ALA A 103 15.93 11.81 -18.47
N PHE A 104 15.44 10.72 -17.89
CA PHE A 104 15.46 10.43 -16.46
C PHE A 104 15.23 8.94 -16.22
N ASP A 105 15.61 8.42 -15.05
CA ASP A 105 15.35 7.04 -14.66
C ASP A 105 13.87 6.84 -14.27
N PRO A 106 13.20 5.78 -14.75
CA PRO A 106 11.82 5.52 -14.35
C PRO A 106 11.65 5.40 -12.83
N TYR A 107 10.55 5.92 -12.30
CA TYR A 107 10.28 5.89 -10.86
C TYR A 107 8.81 5.64 -10.54
N GLY A 108 8.55 5.00 -9.41
CA GLY A 108 7.20 4.91 -8.82
C GLY A 108 6.78 6.25 -8.24
N VAL A 109 5.56 6.71 -8.54
CA VAL A 109 5.01 7.99 -8.05
C VAL A 109 5.01 8.01 -6.52
N PHE A 110 4.57 6.92 -5.89
CA PHE A 110 4.60 6.78 -4.43
C PHE A 110 6.03 6.75 -3.89
N THR A 111 6.92 5.93 -4.46
CA THR A 111 8.32 5.83 -4.03
C THR A 111 9.04 7.17 -4.11
N MET A 112 8.82 7.96 -5.17
CA MET A 112 9.43 9.29 -5.31
C MET A 112 9.01 10.23 -4.18
N GLY A 113 7.70 10.32 -3.90
CA GLY A 113 7.21 11.12 -2.78
C GLY A 113 7.77 10.65 -1.43
N LEU A 114 7.92 9.34 -1.22
CA LEU A 114 8.50 8.79 0.00
C LEU A 114 9.98 9.15 0.14
N CYS A 115 10.77 8.99 -0.93
CA CYS A 115 12.18 9.36 -0.94
C CYS A 115 12.37 10.86 -0.67
N GLU A 116 11.60 11.72 -1.34
CA GLU A 116 11.64 13.17 -1.12
C GLU A 116 11.29 13.52 0.34
N GLY A 117 10.19 12.97 0.85
CA GLY A 117 9.73 13.15 2.23
C GLY A 117 10.78 12.78 3.28
N CYS A 118 11.50 11.68 3.03
CA CYS A 118 12.39 11.04 3.98
C CYS A 118 13.86 11.43 3.87
N GLY A 119 14.23 12.46 3.08
CA GLY A 119 15.62 12.93 3.09
C GLY A 119 16.42 12.79 1.82
N TYR A 120 15.87 12.29 0.71
CA TYR A 120 16.68 11.99 -0.48
C TYR A 120 17.46 13.21 -1.01
N TYR A 121 16.92 14.41 -0.85
CA TYR A 121 17.56 15.67 -1.24
C TYR A 121 18.28 16.41 -0.10
N GLY A 122 18.55 15.73 1.02
CA GLY A 122 19.32 16.25 2.16
C GLY A 122 18.52 17.01 3.21
N ASN A 123 17.20 17.14 3.02
CA ASN A 123 16.25 17.69 4.00
C ASN A 123 15.10 16.70 4.22
N TYR A 124 14.47 16.71 5.40
CA TYR A 124 13.38 15.80 5.78
C TYR A 124 12.02 16.53 5.73
N PRO A 125 11.46 16.87 4.55
CA PRO A 125 10.24 17.68 4.49
C PRO A 125 8.99 16.97 5.03
N ALA A 126 9.04 15.65 5.28
CA ALA A 126 7.98 14.95 6.01
C ALA A 126 8.04 15.15 7.53
N ASP A 127 9.19 15.53 8.10
CA ASP A 127 9.38 15.81 9.53
C ASP A 127 8.64 17.09 9.91
N ASN A 128 7.35 16.95 10.24
CA ASN A 128 6.46 18.08 10.51
C ASN A 128 6.60 18.56 11.96
N ASN A 129 7.02 17.68 12.88
CA ASN A 129 7.22 18.04 14.28
C ASN A 129 8.64 18.60 14.56
N ILE A 130 9.54 18.56 13.57
CA ILE A 130 10.91 19.10 13.61
C ILE A 130 11.76 18.40 14.69
N ASP A 131 11.54 17.11 14.91
CA ASP A 131 12.31 16.30 15.85
C ASP A 131 13.54 15.61 15.21
N ASN A 132 13.80 15.91 13.93
CA ASN A 132 14.80 15.32 13.05
C ASN A 132 14.58 13.83 12.78
N LYS A 133 13.35 13.33 12.91
CA LYS A 133 12.96 11.95 12.58
C LYS A 133 11.62 11.97 11.87
N VAL A 134 11.55 11.27 10.74
CA VAL A 134 10.28 11.06 10.06
C VAL A 134 9.57 9.86 10.66
N SER A 135 8.46 10.07 11.35
CA SER A 135 7.58 8.99 11.78
C SER A 135 6.80 8.40 10.59
N LEU A 136 6.26 7.20 10.75
CA LEU A 136 5.43 6.58 9.70
C LEU A 136 4.20 7.43 9.35
N GLN A 137 3.59 8.07 10.35
CA GLN A 137 2.42 8.93 10.14
C GLN A 137 2.79 10.18 9.35
N GLU A 138 3.94 10.78 9.64
CA GLU A 138 4.48 11.91 8.90
C GLU A 138 4.80 11.55 7.45
N ALA A 139 5.50 10.43 7.23
CA ALA A 139 5.72 9.90 5.90
C ALA A 139 4.40 9.67 5.15
N TYR A 140 3.41 9.04 5.79
CA TYR A 140 2.09 8.84 5.19
C TYR A 140 1.42 10.15 4.75
N LEU A 141 1.34 11.14 5.65
CA LEU A 141 0.70 12.42 5.35
C LEU A 141 1.43 13.15 4.23
N TYR A 142 2.76 13.19 4.27
CA TYR A 142 3.58 13.83 3.24
C TYR A 142 3.39 13.16 1.88
N VAL A 143 3.52 11.83 1.81
CA VAL A 143 3.44 11.09 0.54
C VAL A 143 2.03 11.16 -0.03
N ARG A 144 0.98 11.09 0.80
CA ARG A 144 -0.41 11.31 0.36
C ARG A 144 -0.56 12.67 -0.32
N ASP A 145 -0.10 13.73 0.33
CA ASP A 145 -0.22 15.09 -0.20
C ASP A 145 0.65 15.30 -1.45
N TRP A 146 1.82 14.67 -1.50
CA TRP A 146 2.71 14.67 -2.67
C TRP A 146 2.05 14.01 -3.88
N VAL A 147 1.45 12.82 -3.71
CA VAL A 147 0.76 12.08 -4.78
C VAL A 147 -0.44 12.89 -5.29
N VAL A 148 -1.23 13.51 -4.41
CA VAL A 148 -2.34 14.39 -4.80
C VAL A 148 -1.84 15.57 -5.63
N LYS A 149 -0.76 16.23 -5.20
CA LYS A 149 -0.16 17.35 -5.95
C LYS A 149 0.33 16.90 -7.33
N PHE A 150 0.97 15.73 -7.42
CA PHE A 150 1.42 15.16 -8.68
C PHE A 150 0.25 14.92 -9.64
N ILE A 151 -0.83 14.31 -9.15
CA ILE A 151 -2.05 14.05 -9.96
C ILE A 151 -2.66 15.37 -10.47
N VAL A 152 -2.76 16.39 -9.61
CA VAL A 152 -3.30 17.71 -9.97
C VAL A 152 -2.40 18.43 -10.99
N GLN A 153 -1.08 18.26 -10.90
CA GLN A 153 -0.11 18.86 -11.81
C GLN A 153 -0.17 18.22 -13.22
N TYR A 154 -0.51 16.94 -13.30
CA TYR A 154 -0.55 16.17 -14.55
C TYR A 154 -1.92 15.52 -14.80
N PRO A 155 -3.00 16.32 -14.94
CA PRO A 155 -4.37 15.81 -15.00
C PRO A 155 -4.64 14.94 -16.22
N TYR A 156 -3.86 15.13 -17.30
CA TYR A 156 -3.96 14.34 -18.53
C TYR A 156 -3.49 12.89 -18.38
N LEU A 157 -2.76 12.56 -17.31
CA LEU A 157 -2.35 11.18 -17.03
C LEU A 157 -3.49 10.34 -16.45
N ASN A 158 -4.60 10.96 -16.01
CA ASN A 158 -5.77 10.30 -15.42
C ASN A 158 -5.40 9.30 -14.31
N VAL A 159 -4.42 9.66 -13.48
CA VAL A 159 -3.91 8.86 -12.39
C VAL A 159 -4.86 8.95 -11.20
N ILE A 160 -5.26 7.80 -10.67
CA ILE A 160 -5.99 7.69 -9.40
C ILE A 160 -5.18 6.78 -8.49
N GLN A 161 -4.65 7.35 -7.41
CA GLN A 161 -3.79 6.64 -6.48
C GLN A 161 -3.88 7.26 -5.09
N ASP A 162 -4.52 6.54 -4.16
CA ASP A 162 -4.73 6.97 -2.79
C ASP A 162 -3.87 6.15 -1.83
N VAL A 163 -2.84 6.80 -1.29
CA VAL A 163 -1.91 6.19 -0.33
C VAL A 163 -2.66 5.72 0.92
N GLN A 164 -2.30 4.54 1.43
CA GLN A 164 -2.92 3.92 2.60
C GLN A 164 -1.89 3.66 3.70
N VAL A 165 -2.32 3.72 4.96
CA VAL A 165 -1.48 3.38 6.12
C VAL A 165 -2.19 2.43 7.09
N TYR A 166 -1.43 1.55 7.73
CA TYR A 166 -1.86 0.73 8.87
C TYR A 166 -0.82 0.79 10.02
N PRO A 167 -1.24 0.87 11.30
CA PRO A 167 -2.58 1.27 11.71
C PRO A 167 -2.85 2.71 11.29
N ASN A 168 -4.11 3.04 11.01
CA ASN A 168 -4.49 4.42 10.72
C ASN A 168 -4.86 5.12 12.04
N SER A 169 -4.01 6.00 12.54
CA SER A 169 -4.26 6.73 13.79
C SER A 169 -5.14 7.98 13.60
N GLN A 170 -5.84 8.12 12.46
CA GLN A 170 -6.73 9.25 12.16
C GLN A 170 -8.24 8.89 12.18
N LEU A 171 -8.61 7.79 12.84
CA LEU A 171 -10.01 7.42 13.13
C LEU A 171 -10.19 7.17 14.63
#